data_AF-A0A4P5RIU7-F1
#
_entry.id   AF-A0A4P5RIU7-F1
#
_cell.length_a   1.000
_cell.length_b   1.000
_cell.length_c   1.000
_cell.angle_alpha   90.00
_cell.angle_beta   90.00
_cell.angle_gamma   90.00
#
_symmetry.space_group_name_H-M   'P 1'
#
loop_
_entity.id
_entity.type
_entity.pdbx_description
1 polymer ?
#
loop_
_entity_poly.entity_id
_entity_poly.type
_entity_poly.pdbx_seq_one_letter_code
_entity_poly.pdbx_strand_id
1 'polypeptide(L)'
;MRWREIPSMVIARSGETTIKIMLASRFQEAIDEAAMRLGEIDADAYTAGWNRDPWTESEGTPDVVGARIIEELERELNEEKLSALLDALGEK
;
A
#
# COMPACT_ATOMS: atom_id res chain seq x y z
N MET A 1 3.22 4.17 -2.01
CA MET A 1 2.98 3.33 -3.19
C MET A 1 1.85 2.41 -2.85
N ARG A 2 0.81 2.38 -3.68
CA ARG A 2 -0.38 1.59 -3.44
C ARG A 2 -0.80 0.85 -4.69
N TRP A 3 -1.43 -0.29 -4.50
CA TRP A 3 -2.11 -1.00 -5.56
C TRP A 3 -3.59 -0.70 -5.45
N ARG A 4 -4.14 0.02 -6.44
CA ARG A 4 -5.49 0.61 -6.39
C ARG A 4 -5.74 1.39 -5.08
N GLU A 5 -6.42 0.77 -4.11
CA GLU A 5 -6.75 1.35 -2.81
C GLU A 5 -5.93 0.80 -1.64
N ILE A 6 -5.10 -0.24 -1.86
CA ILE A 6 -4.36 -0.94 -0.81
C ILE A 6 -2.88 -0.50 -0.83
N PRO A 7 -2.35 0.12 0.24
CA PRO A 7 -0.95 0.50 0.32
C PRO A 7 -0.05 -0.72 0.51
N SER A 8 1.06 -0.78 -0.22
CA SER A 8 2.04 -1.89 -0.12
C SER A 8 3.35 -1.44 0.53
N MET A 9 3.79 -0.23 0.21
CA MET A 9 5.04 0.30 0.74
C MET A 9 5.05 1.84 0.77
N VAL A 10 5.77 2.38 1.75
CA VAL A 10 6.08 3.80 1.86
C VAL A 10 7.49 4.04 1.36
N ILE A 11 7.64 5.05 0.50
CA ILE A 11 8.94 5.47 -0.01
C ILE A 11 9.18 6.86 0.56
N ALA A 12 10.21 7.00 1.38
CA ALA A 12 10.62 8.28 1.93
C ALA A 12 11.99 8.65 1.36
N ARG A 13 12.14 9.90 0.94
CA ARG A 13 13.40 10.41 0.40
C ARG A 13 13.76 11.74 1.04
N SER A 14 15.03 11.94 1.32
CA SER A 14 15.59 13.19 1.81
C SER A 14 16.99 13.39 1.22
N GLY A 15 17.13 14.39 0.34
CA GLY A 15 18.34 14.60 -0.44
C GLY A 15 18.73 13.37 -1.25
N GLU A 16 19.91 12.82 -0.97
CA GLU A 16 20.45 11.60 -1.60
C GLU A 16 19.97 10.30 -0.93
N THR A 17 19.35 10.40 0.26
CA THR A 17 18.86 9.25 0.99
C THR A 17 17.46 8.89 0.53
N THR A 18 17.28 7.66 0.05
CA THR A 18 15.96 7.09 -0.25
C THR A 18 15.81 5.78 0.50
N ILE A 19 14.75 5.67 1.28
CA ILE A 19 14.38 4.44 1.95
C ILE A 19 13.03 3.95 1.44
N LYS A 20 12.84 2.66 1.58
CA LYS A 20 11.63 1.95 1.19
C LYS A 20 11.24 1.08 2.37
N ILE A 21 10.08 1.36 2.95
CA ILE A 21 9.57 0.61 4.09
C ILE A 21 8.33 -0.13 3.59
N MET A 22 8.35 -1.45 3.73
CA MET A 22 7.23 -2.31 3.37
C MET A 22 6.21 -2.32 4.51
N LEU A 23 4.92 -2.31 4.19
CA LEU A 23 3.88 -2.56 5.19
C LEU A 23 3.89 -4.04 5.61
N ALA A 24 3.13 -4.38 6.66
CA ALA A 24 2.95 -5.76 7.09
C ALA A 24 2.41 -6.67 5.95
N SER A 25 2.74 -7.96 6.03
CA SER A 25 2.40 -8.96 5.02
C SER A 25 0.91 -9.02 4.67
N ARG A 26 0.02 -8.74 5.63
CA ARG A 26 -1.44 -8.67 5.42
C ARG A 26 -1.86 -7.72 4.29
N PHE A 27 -1.12 -6.64 4.06
CA PHE A 27 -1.40 -5.72 2.96
C PHE A 27 -1.08 -6.35 1.61
N GLN A 28 0.02 -7.10 1.54
CA GLN A 28 0.40 -7.82 0.34
C GLN A 28 -0.60 -8.94 0.05
N GLU A 29 -0.99 -9.71 1.07
CA GLU A 29 -2.04 -10.73 0.95
C GLU A 29 -3.37 -10.14 0.48
N ALA A 30 -3.76 -8.97 1.00
CA ALA A 30 -4.95 -8.26 0.52
C ALA A 30 -4.82 -7.81 -0.93
N ILE A 31 -3.64 -7.35 -1.39
CA ILE A 31 -3.43 -7.00 -2.80
C ILE A 31 -3.59 -8.22 -3.70
N ASP A 32 -3.00 -9.35 -3.33
CA ASP A 32 -3.11 -10.61 -4.07
C ASP A 32 -4.57 -11.09 -4.13
N GLU A 33 -5.30 -11.06 -3.00
CA GLU A 33 -6.74 -11.37 -2.96
C GLU A 33 -7.58 -10.40 -3.81
N ALA A 34 -7.29 -9.10 -3.74
CA ALA A 34 -7.96 -8.07 -4.52
C ALA A 34 -7.77 -8.32 -6.02
N ALA A 35 -6.54 -8.60 -6.46
CA ALA A 35 -6.22 -8.93 -7.83
C ALA A 35 -6.94 -10.22 -8.28
N MET A 36 -6.99 -11.25 -7.43
CA MET A 36 -7.74 -12.47 -7.70
C MET A 36 -9.25 -12.21 -7.84
N ARG A 37 -9.86 -11.41 -6.97
CA ARG A 37 -11.29 -11.05 -7.02
C ARG A 37 -11.66 -10.26 -8.27
N LEU A 38 -10.78 -9.33 -8.66
CA LEU A 38 -10.97 -8.51 -9.86
C LEU A 38 -10.66 -9.27 -11.16
N GLY A 39 -10.10 -10.47 -11.07
CA GLY A 39 -9.60 -11.21 -12.22
C GLY A 39 -8.35 -10.57 -12.85
N GLU A 40 -7.71 -9.62 -12.16
CA GLU A 40 -6.47 -8.94 -12.59
C GLU A 40 -5.23 -9.77 -12.20
N ILE A 41 -5.30 -11.08 -12.44
CA ILE A 41 -4.22 -12.04 -12.17
C ILE A 41 -3.17 -12.08 -13.29
N ASP A 42 -3.49 -11.50 -14.45
CA ASP A 42 -2.53 -11.29 -15.51
C ASP A 42 -1.46 -10.30 -15.05
N ALA A 43 -0.19 -10.60 -15.35
CA ALA A 43 0.94 -9.77 -14.93
C ALA A 43 0.82 -8.30 -15.40
N ASP A 44 0.19 -8.07 -16.55
CA ASP A 44 -0.05 -6.74 -17.11
C ASP A 44 -1.11 -5.98 -16.29
N ALA A 45 -2.23 -6.64 -15.98
CA ALA A 45 -3.32 -6.07 -15.18
C ALA A 45 -2.86 -5.79 -13.74
N TYR A 46 -2.14 -6.73 -13.13
CA TYR A 46 -1.55 -6.55 -11.81
C TYR A 46 -0.58 -5.37 -11.78
N THR A 47 0.29 -5.24 -12.80
CA THR A 47 1.24 -4.13 -12.87
C THR A 47 0.53 -2.79 -13.11
N ALA A 48 -0.56 -2.78 -13.88
CA ALA A 48 -1.36 -1.58 -14.16
C ALA A 48 -2.09 -1.03 -12.93
N GLY A 49 -2.41 -1.87 -11.94
CA GLY A 49 -3.04 -1.43 -10.69
C GLY A 49 -2.12 -0.61 -9.77
N TRP A 50 -0.80 -0.64 -10.00
CA TRP A 50 0.16 0.11 -9.19
C TRP A 50 0.06 1.61 -9.44
N ASN A 51 -0.21 2.34 -8.37
CA ASN A 51 -0.28 3.78 -8.36
C ASN A 51 0.70 4.35 -7.33
N ARG A 52 1.41 5.40 -7.74
CA ARG A 52 2.28 6.15 -6.83
C ARG A 52 1.58 7.41 -6.39
N ASP A 53 1.29 7.48 -5.10
CA ASP A 53 0.80 8.70 -4.47
C ASP A 53 1.77 9.87 -4.70
N PRO A 54 1.25 11.11 -4.77
CA PRO A 54 2.08 12.30 -4.88
C PRO A 54 3.03 12.40 -3.69
N TRP A 55 4.22 12.95 -3.95
CA TRP A 55 5.17 13.24 -2.88
C TRP A 55 4.57 14.26 -1.93
N THR A 56 4.60 13.94 -0.65
CA THR A 56 4.16 14.85 0.42
C THR A 56 5.39 15.27 1.21
N GLU A 57 5.53 16.58 1.44
CA GLU A 57 6.57 17.10 2.30
C GLU A 57 6.22 16.80 3.77
N SER A 58 7.21 16.33 4.53
CA SER A 58 7.08 16.11 5.96
C SER A 58 8.37 16.49 6.66
N GLU A 59 8.24 17.05 7.86
CA GLU A 59 9.38 17.33 8.73
C GLU A 59 9.91 16.04 9.36
N GLY A 60 11.23 15.84 9.25
CA GLY A 60 11.93 14.71 9.87
C GLY A 60 12.86 13.97 8.92
N THR A 61 13.54 12.97 9.44
CA THR A 61 14.34 12.04 8.64
C THR A 61 13.44 11.04 7.93
N PRO A 62 13.85 10.52 6.75
CA PRO A 62 13.01 9.63 5.97
C PRO A 62 12.63 8.35 6.76
N ASP A 63 13.48 7.88 7.66
CA ASP A 63 13.21 6.74 8.54
C ASP A 63 12.08 7.02 9.54
N VAL A 64 12.11 8.16 10.25
CA VAL A 64 11.07 8.54 11.19
C VAL A 64 9.75 8.78 10.47
N VAL A 65 9.77 9.56 9.38
CA VAL A 65 8.56 9.86 8.61
C VAL A 65 7.98 8.59 8.01
N GLY A 66 8.82 7.74 7.43
CA GLY A 66 8.40 6.49 6.81
C GLY A 66 7.79 5.54 7.84
N ALA A 67 8.44 5.33 8.98
CA ALA A 67 7.92 4.47 10.05
C ALA A 67 6.58 5.00 10.59
N ARG A 68 6.48 6.31 10.83
CA ARG A 68 5.24 6.96 11.27
C ARG A 68 4.10 6.74 10.26
N ILE A 69 4.34 6.96 8.97
CA ILE A 69 3.30 6.78 7.95
C ILE A 69 2.88 5.31 7.87
N ILE A 70 3.83 4.37 7.99
CA ILE A 70 3.51 2.94 8.07
C ILE A 70 2.57 2.68 9.26
N GLU A 71 2.92 3.13 10.46
CA GLU A 71 2.09 2.94 11.65
C GLU A 71 0.69 3.58 11.49
N GLU A 72 0.62 4.77 10.90
CA GLU A 72 -0.66 5.45 10.62
C GLU A 72 -1.50 4.64 9.61
N LEU A 73 -0.90 4.16 8.52
CA LEU A 73 -1.58 3.33 7.51
C LEU A 73 -2.01 1.99 8.10
N GLU A 74 -1.16 1.31 8.86
CA GLU A 74 -1.49 0.02 9.49
C GLU A 74 -2.58 0.14 10.55
N ARG A 75 -2.65 1.28 11.23
CA ARG A 75 -3.70 1.58 12.19
C ARG A 75 -5.00 1.97 11.51
N GLU A 76 -4.93 2.75 10.43
CA GLU A 76 -6.10 3.19 9.68
C GLU A 76 -6.71 2.05 8.88
N LEU A 77 -5.88 1.23 8.23
CA LEU A 77 -6.24 0.04 7.46
C LEU A 77 -5.97 -1.22 8.27
N ASN A 78 -6.77 -1.38 9.31
CA ASN A 78 -6.80 -2.62 10.09
C ASN A 78 -7.38 -3.79 9.26
N GLU A 79 -7.35 -5.00 9.82
CA GLU A 79 -7.92 -6.20 9.17
C GLU A 79 -9.37 -6.02 8.74
N GLU A 80 -10.19 -5.37 9.56
CA GLU A 80 -11.61 -5.12 9.23
C GLU A 80 -11.76 -4.23 8.00
N LYS A 81 -10.97 -3.14 7.90
CA LYS A 81 -11.00 -2.27 6.72
C LYS A 81 -10.43 -2.94 5.48
N LEU A 82 -9.34 -3.69 5.61
CA LEU A 82 -8.79 -4.47 4.50
C LEU A 82 -9.83 -5.47 4.00
N SER A 83 -10.48 -6.21 4.90
CA SER A 83 -11.56 -7.12 4.53
C SER A 83 -12.73 -6.39 3.86
N ALA A 84 -13.14 -5.23 4.36
CA ALA A 84 -14.21 -4.43 3.76
C ALA A 84 -13.84 -3.90 2.37
N LEU A 85 -12.58 -3.50 2.15
CA LEU A 85 -12.06 -3.13 0.83
C LEU A 85 -12.13 -4.32 -0.13
N LEU A 86 -11.71 -5.51 0.30
CA LEU A 86 -11.79 -6.72 -0.51
C LEU A 86 -13.23 -7.09 -0.86
N ASP A 87 -14.14 -6.95 0.10
CA ASP A 87 -15.58 -7.19 -0.09
C ASP A 87 -16.18 -6.24 -1.12
N ALA A 88 -15.82 -4.95 -1.04
CA ALA A 88 -16.26 -3.93 -1.99
C ALA A 88 -15.75 -4.17 -3.43
N LEU A 89 -14.62 -4.86 -3.61
CA LEU A 89 -14.08 -5.19 -4.93
C LEU A 89 -14.82 -6.34 -5.62
N GLY A 90 -15.66 -7.08 -4.89
CA GLY A 90 -16.51 -8.14 -5.41
C GLY A 90 -16.77 -9.21 -4.35
N GLU A 91 -18.06 -9.48 -4.10
CA GLU A 91 -18.48 -10.70 -3.41
C GLU A 91 -18.11 -11.90 -4.30
N LYS A 92 -17.38 -12.85 -3.73
CA LYS A 92 -17.05 -14.11 -4.39
C LYS A 92 -18.30 -14.97 -4.57
#